data_AF-A0A9E4IVM7-F1
#
_entry.id   AF-A0A9E4IVM7-F1
#
_cell.length_a   1.000
_cell.length_b   1.000
_cell.length_c   1.000
_cell.angle_alpha   90.00
_cell.angle_beta   90.00
_cell.angle_gamma   90.00
#
_symmetry.space_group_name_H-M   'P 1'
#
loop_
_entity.id
_entity.type
_entity.pdbx_description
1 polymer ?
#
loop_
_entity_poly.entity_id
_entity_poly.type
_entity_poly.pdbx_seq_one_letter_code
_entity_poly.pdbx_strand_id
1 'polypeptide(L)'
;MTCPDEPTLMLLADGELDAPAAAAVRAHASGCASCRAALTELRAERGLLVQTLHEGALDESSVAPDVVVSHAGAAAPGDRWWGLAPLTVAVSVVVAAVAWLVGAPTAWQLPPSLEWISPFHPSGRLPWLFAGMTLGAGVAFDGLPLTSMVTAAGQTVAALLLLLLVVPALSGSVRRAVLPALLAIVLAVAVPAEAFVSRSSEDDVVVPADEMVDDTLVARGERVLVDGVVTGDLIAGGQSVVIRGTVHGNVIAWAQSVDLSGDIGGSVFVSSQFVTVQGGVDGSFYTFSQATRLVEGGRVGGGVASFSNTLTIEGSVDRGVQAAGYRVDVTGAVQGNVYANARRVAIGPRSRIGGTLTARVPDTNVLQIDPAATLTAEPVVRSWDEEGSPSRYLTGSFYRGQSVWLVAVFLTGWLLLWAAPGAAPPAVLRTLGVGFLCVVATPVAALIAGLTLVGLPLALVALALWALGIYLAKIPIALFLGRTLLGPRGAGGPALALLVGLLAVFVAVNLPFVGWIVNLALTLIGVGGLFAWAVAAYRGSRGAPARA
;
A
#
# COMPACT_ATOMS: atom_id res chain seq x y z
N MET A 1 -36.29 13.63 -65.56
CA MET A 1 -36.93 13.80 -64.24
C MET A 1 -35.89 14.45 -63.33
N THR A 2 -36.28 15.45 -62.54
CA THR A 2 -35.48 15.92 -61.42
C THR A 2 -35.34 14.79 -60.39
N CYS A 3 -34.32 14.85 -59.54
CA CYS A 3 -34.15 13.84 -58.49
C CYS A 3 -35.44 13.77 -57.65
N PRO A 4 -35.99 12.56 -57.39
CA PRO A 4 -37.12 12.40 -56.50
C PRO A 4 -36.75 12.91 -55.10
N ASP A 5 -37.75 13.43 -54.42
CA ASP A 5 -37.67 13.75 -53.01
C ASP A 5 -37.45 12.49 -52.17
N GLU A 6 -36.80 12.67 -51.02
CA GLU A 6 -36.42 11.62 -50.08
C GLU A 6 -37.59 10.71 -49.64
N PRO A 7 -38.81 11.22 -49.36
CA PRO A 7 -39.96 10.38 -49.00
C PRO A 7 -40.33 9.39 -50.11
N THR A 8 -40.23 9.80 -51.37
CA THR A 8 -40.54 8.94 -52.53
C THR A 8 -39.50 7.84 -52.69
N LEU A 9 -38.22 8.13 -52.37
CA LEU A 9 -37.16 7.13 -52.35
C LEU A 9 -37.33 6.14 -51.18
N MET A 10 -37.80 6.62 -50.02
CA MET A 10 -38.08 5.79 -48.85
C MET A 10 -39.25 4.83 -49.11
N LEU A 11 -40.37 5.32 -49.65
CA LEU A 11 -41.51 4.47 -50.04
C LEU A 11 -41.11 3.40 -51.08
N LEU A 12 -40.20 3.74 -52.01
CA LEU A 12 -39.65 2.76 -52.94
C LEU A 12 -38.72 1.73 -52.27
N ALA A 13 -37.95 2.14 -51.26
CA ALA A 13 -37.10 1.25 -50.47
C ALA A 13 -37.91 0.28 -49.60
N ASP A 14 -39.06 0.73 -49.10
CA ASP A 14 -40.01 -0.07 -48.32
C ASP A 14 -40.90 -0.97 -49.20
N GLY A 15 -41.03 -0.64 -50.49
CA GLY A 15 -41.80 -1.43 -51.46
C GLY A 15 -43.28 -1.03 -51.52
N GLU A 16 -43.64 0.07 -50.87
CA GLU A 16 -44.99 0.62 -50.74
C GLU A 16 -45.37 1.58 -51.88
N LEU A 17 -44.46 1.79 -52.85
CA LEU A 17 -44.70 2.69 -53.98
C LEU A 17 -45.45 1.96 -55.12
N ASP A 18 -46.49 2.60 -55.67
CA ASP A 18 -47.29 2.07 -56.78
C ASP A 18 -46.43 1.60 -57.97
N ALA A 19 -46.76 0.46 -58.56
CA ALA A 19 -45.98 -0.19 -59.61
C ALA A 19 -45.52 0.72 -60.79
N PRO A 20 -46.37 1.60 -61.37
CA PRO A 20 -45.93 2.50 -62.44
C PRO A 20 -44.97 3.60 -61.95
N ALA A 21 -45.19 4.13 -60.74
CA ALA A 21 -44.30 5.13 -60.12
C ALA A 21 -42.95 4.52 -59.74
N ALA A 22 -42.97 3.29 -59.20
CA ALA A 22 -41.77 2.54 -58.86
C ALA A 22 -40.90 2.23 -60.08
N ALA A 23 -41.50 1.89 -61.23
CA ALA A 23 -40.76 1.68 -62.47
C ALA A 23 -40.06 2.96 -62.96
N ALA A 24 -40.76 4.11 -62.91
CA ALA A 24 -40.21 5.41 -63.30
C ALA A 24 -39.03 5.83 -62.40
N VAL A 25 -39.17 5.67 -61.08
CA VAL A 25 -38.12 6.04 -60.13
C VAL A 25 -36.91 5.10 -60.22
N ARG A 26 -37.10 3.79 -60.43
CA ARG A 26 -35.99 2.84 -60.67
C ARG A 26 -35.25 3.14 -61.98
N ALA A 27 -35.98 3.50 -63.04
CA ALA A 27 -35.38 3.89 -64.31
C ALA A 27 -34.58 5.20 -64.19
N HIS A 28 -34.99 6.12 -63.31
CA HIS A 28 -34.20 7.32 -63.01
C HIS A 28 -32.96 7.00 -62.16
N ALA A 29 -33.10 6.18 -61.11
CA ALA A 29 -32.01 5.81 -60.21
C ALA A 29 -30.90 4.97 -60.89
N SER A 30 -31.22 4.26 -61.97
CA SER A 30 -30.19 3.59 -62.78
C SER A 30 -29.25 4.60 -63.47
N GLY A 31 -29.75 5.79 -63.83
CA GLY A 31 -28.97 6.86 -64.45
C GLY A 31 -28.37 7.90 -63.48
N CYS A 32 -28.89 8.00 -62.25
CA CYS A 32 -28.49 9.01 -61.27
C CYS A 32 -27.70 8.42 -60.10
N ALA A 33 -26.43 8.82 -59.94
CA ALA A 33 -25.54 8.27 -58.91
C ALA A 33 -25.99 8.62 -57.47
N SER A 34 -26.51 9.82 -57.23
CA SER A 34 -26.97 10.26 -55.91
C SER A 34 -28.21 9.49 -55.45
N CYS A 35 -29.22 9.35 -56.32
CA CYS A 35 -30.43 8.57 -56.01
C CYS A 35 -30.12 7.09 -55.82
N ARG A 36 -29.12 6.55 -56.54
CA ARG A 36 -28.68 5.17 -56.36
C ARG A 36 -28.02 4.96 -55.00
N ALA A 37 -27.14 5.87 -54.59
CA ALA A 37 -26.49 5.82 -53.28
C ALA A 37 -27.51 5.93 -52.14
N ALA A 38 -28.45 6.88 -52.25
CA ALA A 38 -29.53 7.04 -51.26
C ALA A 38 -30.41 5.78 -51.14
N LEU A 39 -30.78 5.16 -52.27
CA LEU A 39 -31.57 3.91 -52.25
C LEU A 39 -30.81 2.72 -51.68
N THR A 40 -29.48 2.65 -51.84
CA THR A 40 -28.67 1.60 -51.22
C THR A 40 -28.58 1.78 -49.71
N GLU A 41 -28.47 3.01 -49.22
CA GLU A 41 -28.40 3.32 -47.79
C GLU A 41 -29.74 3.04 -47.10
N LEU A 42 -30.86 3.52 -47.67
CA LEU A 42 -32.21 3.27 -47.14
C LEU A 42 -32.55 1.76 -47.07
N ARG A 43 -32.10 0.96 -48.05
CA ARG A 43 -32.30 -0.51 -48.02
C ARG A 43 -31.42 -1.19 -46.98
N ALA A 44 -30.21 -0.69 -46.75
CA ALA A 44 -29.34 -1.21 -45.70
C ALA A 44 -29.90 -0.90 -44.30
N GLU A 45 -30.41 0.32 -44.09
CA GLU A 45 -31.09 0.72 -42.87
C GLU A 45 -32.35 -0.11 -42.61
N ARG A 46 -33.21 -0.28 -43.63
CA ARG A 46 -34.36 -1.19 -43.55
C ARG A 46 -33.95 -2.62 -43.19
N GLY A 47 -32.86 -3.13 -43.79
CA GLY A 47 -32.35 -4.46 -43.49
C GLY A 47 -31.98 -4.63 -42.02
N LEU A 48 -31.29 -3.64 -41.44
CA LEU A 48 -30.94 -3.63 -40.02
C LEU A 48 -32.18 -3.50 -39.10
N LEU A 49 -33.16 -2.68 -39.48
CA LEU A 49 -34.42 -2.56 -38.74
C LEU A 49 -35.24 -3.85 -38.77
N VAL A 50 -35.33 -4.50 -39.94
CA VAL A 50 -36.03 -5.80 -40.07
C VAL A 50 -35.30 -6.87 -39.27
N GLN A 51 -33.96 -6.90 -39.32
CA GLN A 51 -33.16 -7.86 -38.58
C GLN A 51 -33.30 -7.67 -37.06
N THR A 52 -33.24 -6.43 -36.56
CA THR A 52 -33.45 -6.14 -35.13
C THR A 52 -34.88 -6.40 -34.66
N LEU A 53 -35.87 -6.22 -35.53
CA LEU A 53 -37.26 -6.57 -35.24
C LEU A 53 -37.52 -8.09 -35.32
N HIS A 54 -36.79 -8.83 -36.16
CA HIS A 54 -36.90 -10.30 -36.26
C HIS A 54 -36.02 -11.05 -35.25
N GLU A 55 -34.99 -10.43 -34.67
CA GLU A 55 -34.15 -11.01 -33.60
C GLU A 55 -34.91 -11.27 -32.28
N GLY A 56 -36.20 -10.91 -32.21
CA GLY A 56 -37.14 -11.39 -31.18
C GLY A 56 -37.73 -12.79 -31.43
N ALA A 57 -37.44 -13.44 -32.57
CA ALA A 57 -38.00 -14.75 -32.92
C ALA A 57 -37.01 -15.64 -33.72
N LEU A 58 -36.34 -16.53 -32.98
CA LEU A 58 -35.76 -17.84 -33.37
C LEU A 58 -34.40 -17.92 -34.10
N ASP A 59 -33.53 -18.64 -33.38
CA ASP A 59 -32.54 -19.67 -33.76
C ASP A 59 -31.30 -19.42 -34.63
N GLU A 60 -30.21 -19.98 -34.08
CA GLU A 60 -28.95 -20.36 -34.72
C GLU A 60 -29.17 -21.04 -36.08
N SER A 61 -28.61 -20.46 -37.15
CA SER A 61 -27.60 -21.12 -37.99
C SER A 61 -27.38 -20.43 -39.35
N SER A 62 -26.10 -20.12 -39.59
CA SER A 62 -25.37 -20.28 -40.87
C SER A 62 -25.52 -19.27 -42.04
N VAL A 63 -24.34 -19.09 -42.66
CA VAL A 63 -24.00 -18.68 -44.06
C VAL A 63 -23.70 -17.20 -44.33
N ALA A 64 -22.42 -16.92 -44.59
CA ALA A 64 -21.88 -15.70 -45.24
C ALA A 64 -21.95 -15.80 -46.78
N PRO A 65 -21.84 -14.68 -47.53
CA PRO A 65 -20.52 -14.41 -48.15
C PRO A 65 -20.11 -12.93 -48.35
N ASP A 66 -18.78 -12.75 -48.27
CA ASP A 66 -17.85 -11.79 -48.89
C ASP A 66 -18.33 -10.48 -49.58
N VAL A 67 -18.02 -9.34 -48.95
CA VAL A 67 -17.37 -8.17 -49.60
C VAL A 67 -16.45 -7.49 -48.57
N VAL A 68 -15.14 -7.68 -48.69
CA VAL A 68 -14.14 -6.93 -47.90
C VAL A 68 -13.86 -5.60 -48.59
N VAL A 69 -14.48 -4.52 -48.10
CA VAL A 69 -13.95 -3.16 -48.26
C VAL A 69 -13.28 -2.77 -46.95
N SER A 70 -11.97 -2.56 -47.02
CA SER A 70 -11.15 -2.11 -45.90
C SER A 70 -11.53 -0.69 -45.46
N HIS A 71 -12.19 -0.57 -44.31
CA HIS A 71 -12.10 0.62 -43.49
C HIS A 71 -11.57 0.24 -42.11
N ALA A 72 -10.56 0.97 -41.68
CA ALA A 72 -9.97 0.90 -40.34
C ALA A 72 -11.04 1.27 -39.31
N GLY A 73 -11.77 0.27 -38.82
CA GLY A 73 -12.66 0.34 -37.68
C GLY A 73 -11.93 -0.10 -36.42
N ALA A 74 -12.00 0.72 -35.38
CA ALA A 74 -11.56 0.37 -34.04
C ALA A 74 -12.18 -0.98 -33.62
N ALA A 75 -11.32 -1.95 -33.30
CA ALA A 75 -11.77 -3.23 -32.75
C ALA A 75 -12.40 -2.99 -31.37
N ALA A 76 -13.66 -3.39 -31.23
CA ALA A 76 -14.29 -3.59 -29.92
C ALA A 76 -13.50 -4.64 -29.12
N PRO A 77 -13.39 -4.51 -27.78
CA PRO A 77 -12.67 -5.47 -26.96
C PRO A 77 -13.57 -6.69 -26.72
N GLY A 78 -13.58 -7.60 -27.69
CA GLY A 78 -14.20 -8.92 -27.61
C GLY A 78 -13.15 -10.02 -27.73
N ASP A 79 -12.81 -10.61 -26.58
CA ASP A 79 -12.36 -12.00 -26.43
C ASP A 79 -11.00 -12.47 -27.01
N ARG A 80 -9.90 -11.78 -26.67
CA ARG A 80 -8.52 -12.31 -26.86
C ARG A 80 -7.57 -12.00 -25.70
N TRP A 81 -7.92 -12.43 -24.49
CA TRP A 81 -7.03 -12.31 -23.32
C TRP A 81 -5.75 -13.16 -23.43
N TRP A 82 -5.78 -14.23 -24.24
CA TRP A 82 -4.61 -15.08 -24.52
C TRP A 82 -3.55 -14.43 -25.42
N GLY A 83 -3.86 -13.33 -26.12
CA GLY A 83 -2.89 -12.52 -26.88
C GLY A 83 -1.94 -11.70 -26.00
N LEU A 84 -2.20 -11.60 -24.69
CA LEU A 84 -1.37 -10.91 -23.71
C LEU A 84 -0.26 -11.80 -23.14
N ALA A 85 -0.32 -13.12 -23.32
CA ALA A 85 0.68 -14.07 -22.85
C ALA A 85 2.12 -13.78 -23.36
N PRO A 86 2.35 -13.47 -24.64
CA PRO A 86 3.70 -13.09 -25.09
C PRO A 86 4.16 -11.75 -24.50
N LEU A 87 3.22 -10.85 -24.13
CA LEU A 87 3.51 -9.52 -23.60
C LEU A 87 3.79 -9.58 -22.09
N THR A 88 3.09 -10.43 -21.33
CA THR A 88 3.41 -10.71 -19.92
C THR A 88 4.73 -11.48 -19.80
N VAL A 89 5.02 -12.41 -20.71
CA VAL A 89 6.33 -13.09 -20.77
C VAL A 89 7.43 -12.11 -21.17
N ALA A 90 7.23 -11.25 -22.16
CA ALA A 90 8.21 -10.23 -22.53
C ALA A 90 8.47 -9.21 -21.41
N VAL A 91 7.41 -8.73 -20.72
CA VAL A 91 7.56 -7.84 -19.56
C VAL A 91 8.27 -8.56 -18.41
N SER A 92 7.95 -9.82 -18.14
CA SER A 92 8.61 -10.62 -17.09
C SER A 92 10.08 -10.88 -17.41
N VAL A 93 10.41 -11.16 -18.67
CA VAL A 93 11.78 -11.36 -19.15
C VAL A 93 12.56 -10.04 -19.10
N VAL A 94 11.95 -8.91 -19.47
CA VAL A 94 12.60 -7.59 -19.36
C VAL A 94 12.77 -7.17 -17.90
N VAL A 95 11.79 -7.43 -17.03
CA VAL A 95 11.90 -7.17 -15.58
C VAL A 95 12.96 -8.06 -14.94
N ALA A 96 13.02 -9.34 -15.30
CA ALA A 96 14.05 -10.27 -14.81
C ALA A 96 15.44 -9.93 -15.36
N ALA A 97 15.55 -9.56 -16.65
CA ALA A 97 16.80 -9.13 -17.26
C ALA A 97 17.28 -7.80 -16.67
N VAL A 98 16.39 -6.85 -16.39
CA VAL A 98 16.71 -5.59 -15.70
C VAL A 98 17.10 -5.86 -14.24
N ALA A 99 16.43 -6.76 -13.54
CA ALA A 99 16.83 -7.17 -12.18
C ALA A 99 18.23 -7.82 -12.15
N TRP A 100 18.56 -8.60 -13.18
CA TRP A 100 19.87 -9.24 -13.34
C TRP A 100 20.97 -8.27 -13.78
N LEU A 101 20.68 -7.36 -14.74
CA LEU A 101 21.61 -6.33 -15.24
C LEU A 101 21.90 -5.21 -14.24
N VAL A 102 20.92 -4.85 -13.40
CA VAL A 102 21.10 -3.83 -12.34
C VAL A 102 21.89 -4.41 -11.15
N GLY A 103 22.22 -5.71 -11.19
CA GLY A 103 22.86 -6.41 -10.09
C GLY A 103 22.07 -6.16 -8.81
N ALA A 104 20.75 -6.33 -8.87
CA ALA A 104 19.87 -6.10 -7.73
C ALA A 104 20.51 -6.83 -6.54
N PRO A 105 21.08 -6.09 -5.56
CA PRO A 105 21.57 -6.76 -4.38
C PRO A 105 20.35 -7.43 -3.78
N THR A 106 20.44 -8.74 -3.66
CA THR A 106 19.57 -9.52 -2.80
C THR A 106 19.46 -8.77 -1.47
N ALA A 107 18.25 -8.30 -1.20
CA ALA A 107 17.84 -7.48 -0.07
C ALA A 107 18.39 -6.03 -0.06
N TRP A 108 17.48 -5.09 0.20
CA TRP A 108 17.78 -3.88 0.97
C TRP A 108 18.38 -4.31 2.32
N GLN A 109 19.67 -4.65 2.35
CA GLN A 109 20.38 -4.96 3.57
C GLN A 109 20.71 -3.61 4.22
N LEU A 110 19.93 -3.28 5.25
CA LEU A 110 20.36 -2.33 6.25
C LEU A 110 21.73 -2.78 6.79
N PRO A 111 22.61 -1.88 7.25
CA PRO A 111 23.83 -2.28 7.95
C PRO A 111 23.50 -3.34 9.02
N PRO A 112 24.39 -4.30 9.35
CA PRO A 112 24.07 -5.38 10.30
C PRO A 112 23.51 -4.90 11.65
N SER A 113 23.90 -3.69 12.07
CA SER A 113 23.42 -3.01 13.28
C SER A 113 21.98 -2.44 13.19
N LEU A 114 21.41 -2.34 11.99
CA LEU A 114 20.10 -1.77 11.67
C LEU A 114 19.18 -2.78 10.97
N GLU A 115 19.63 -4.03 10.73
CA GLU A 115 18.81 -5.10 10.14
C GLU A 115 17.55 -5.40 10.98
N TRP A 116 17.61 -5.18 12.28
CA TRP A 116 16.46 -5.32 13.18
C TRP A 116 15.33 -4.31 12.86
N ILE A 117 15.61 -3.20 12.14
CA ILE A 117 14.63 -2.20 11.68
C ILE A 117 13.96 -2.60 10.36
N SER A 118 14.48 -3.59 9.63
CA SER A 118 13.98 -3.90 8.29
C SER A 118 12.54 -4.42 8.32
N PRO A 119 11.57 -3.76 7.68
CA PRO A 119 10.21 -4.28 7.56
C PRO A 119 10.09 -5.43 6.55
N PHE A 120 11.15 -5.73 5.79
CA PHE A 120 11.14 -6.69 4.67
C PHE A 120 12.07 -7.90 4.87
N HIS A 121 12.77 -8.02 6.01
CA HIS A 121 13.65 -9.15 6.28
C HIS A 121 12.93 -10.23 7.12
N PRO A 122 13.06 -11.54 6.83
CA PRO A 122 12.41 -12.62 7.59
C PRO A 122 12.82 -12.68 9.07
N SER A 123 14.02 -12.19 9.42
CA SER A 123 14.49 -12.01 10.81
C SER A 123 14.37 -10.57 11.32
N GLY A 124 13.78 -9.66 10.52
CA GLY A 124 13.48 -8.30 10.93
C GLY A 124 12.58 -8.35 12.15
N ARG A 125 13.01 -7.71 13.25
CA ARG A 125 12.26 -7.66 14.50
C ARG A 125 11.25 -6.50 14.50
N LEU A 126 11.35 -5.60 13.52
CA LEU A 126 10.40 -4.50 13.33
C LEU A 126 9.00 -4.97 12.94
N PRO A 127 8.79 -5.96 12.05
CA PRO A 127 7.49 -6.59 11.86
C PRO A 127 6.89 -7.14 13.14
N TRP A 128 7.67 -7.70 14.06
CA TRP A 128 7.20 -8.15 15.38
C TRP A 128 6.94 -7.00 16.36
N LEU A 129 7.73 -5.92 16.31
CA LEU A 129 7.50 -4.70 17.10
C LEU A 129 6.31 -3.90 16.59
N PHE A 130 6.08 -3.84 15.28
CA PHE A 130 4.92 -3.21 14.66
C PHE A 130 3.68 -4.10 14.78
N ALA A 131 3.79 -5.40 14.51
CA ALA A 131 2.71 -6.36 14.76
C ALA A 131 2.37 -6.37 16.24
N GLY A 132 3.37 -6.31 17.12
CA GLY A 132 3.22 -6.06 18.54
C GLY A 132 2.52 -4.74 18.80
N MET A 133 3.03 -3.59 18.35
CA MET A 133 2.37 -2.30 18.55
C MET A 133 0.93 -2.26 18.01
N THR A 134 0.61 -2.98 16.93
CA THR A 134 -0.75 -3.06 16.38
C THR A 134 -1.63 -4.08 17.11
N LEU A 135 -1.09 -5.22 17.52
CA LEU A 135 -1.78 -6.25 18.32
C LEU A 135 -2.01 -5.72 19.72
N GLY A 136 -1.03 -5.04 20.28
CA GLY A 136 -1.03 -4.37 21.58
C GLY A 136 -1.82 -3.08 21.62
N ALA A 137 -1.84 -2.30 20.53
CA ALA A 137 -2.88 -1.30 20.37
C ALA A 137 -4.25 -1.98 20.26
N GLY A 138 -4.35 -3.18 19.66
CA GLY A 138 -5.57 -3.97 19.68
C GLY A 138 -5.95 -4.52 21.05
N VAL A 139 -4.98 -4.89 21.90
CA VAL A 139 -5.24 -5.34 23.28
C VAL A 139 -5.51 -4.13 24.19
N ALA A 140 -4.91 -2.97 23.95
CA ALA A 140 -5.09 -1.75 24.76
C ALA A 140 -6.29 -0.88 24.32
N PHE A 141 -6.72 -0.92 23.05
CA PHE A 141 -7.73 -0.02 22.46
C PHE A 141 -8.88 -0.76 21.73
N ASP A 142 -9.45 -1.83 22.28
CA ASP A 142 -10.63 -2.53 21.70
C ASP A 142 -10.43 -3.15 20.30
N GLY A 143 -9.23 -3.63 19.98
CA GLY A 143 -8.89 -4.26 18.70
C GLY A 143 -8.75 -5.79 18.71
N LEU A 144 -9.17 -6.51 19.76
CA LEU A 144 -9.51 -7.94 19.65
C LEU A 144 -10.53 -8.28 18.53
N PRO A 145 -11.36 -7.36 18.02
CA PRO A 145 -12.06 -7.58 16.76
C PRO A 145 -11.16 -7.56 15.51
N LEU A 146 -9.92 -7.04 15.49
CA LEU A 146 -9.18 -6.91 14.23
C LEU A 146 -8.64 -8.24 13.71
N THR A 147 -8.09 -9.11 14.54
CA THR A 147 -7.64 -10.44 14.11
C THR A 147 -8.82 -11.32 13.72
N SER A 148 -9.89 -11.31 14.51
CA SER A 148 -11.14 -12.02 14.21
C SER A 148 -11.89 -11.43 13.00
N MET A 149 -11.85 -10.12 12.78
CA MET A 149 -12.40 -9.48 11.58
C MET A 149 -11.52 -9.73 10.36
N VAL A 150 -10.20 -9.77 10.47
CA VAL A 150 -9.29 -10.06 9.34
C VAL A 150 -9.37 -11.53 8.96
N THR A 151 -9.45 -12.45 9.92
CA THR A 151 -9.69 -13.87 9.64
C THR A 151 -11.09 -14.10 9.08
N ALA A 152 -12.13 -13.46 9.63
CA ALA A 152 -13.49 -13.51 9.07
C ALA A 152 -13.57 -12.89 7.67
N ALA A 153 -12.89 -11.76 7.42
CA ALA A 153 -12.80 -11.14 6.10
C ALA A 153 -12.04 -12.02 5.11
N GLY A 154 -10.93 -12.63 5.54
CA GLY A 154 -10.14 -13.55 4.73
C GLY A 154 -10.93 -14.82 4.37
N GLN A 155 -11.64 -15.40 5.33
CA GLN A 155 -12.48 -16.58 5.14
C GLN A 155 -13.71 -16.29 4.27
N THR A 156 -14.35 -15.12 4.43
CA THR A 156 -15.48 -14.71 3.58
C THR A 156 -15.04 -14.45 2.15
N VAL A 157 -13.87 -13.82 1.93
CA VAL A 157 -13.30 -13.64 0.59
C VAL A 157 -12.92 -14.98 -0.03
N ALA A 158 -12.26 -15.88 0.70
CA ALA A 158 -11.92 -17.21 0.21
C ALA A 158 -13.18 -18.03 -0.17
N ALA A 159 -14.23 -17.96 0.64
CA ALA A 159 -15.49 -18.62 0.36
C ALA A 159 -16.24 -18.02 -0.84
N LEU A 160 -16.23 -16.69 -1.00
CA LEU A 160 -16.77 -16.02 -2.17
C LEU A 160 -16.01 -16.40 -3.45
N LEU A 161 -14.68 -16.51 -3.37
CA LEU A 161 -13.85 -16.99 -4.48
C LEU A 161 -14.14 -18.45 -4.83
N LEU A 162 -14.32 -19.30 -3.83
CA LEU A 162 -14.65 -20.71 -4.02
C LEU A 162 -16.06 -20.89 -4.61
N LEU A 163 -17.02 -20.06 -4.18
CA LEU A 163 -18.35 -19.95 -4.81
C LEU A 163 -18.24 -19.46 -6.26
N LEU A 164 -17.44 -18.43 -6.54
CA LEU A 164 -17.21 -17.91 -7.90
C LEU A 164 -16.59 -18.95 -8.83
N LEU A 165 -15.78 -19.88 -8.32
CA LEU A 165 -15.14 -20.95 -9.08
C LEU A 165 -16.07 -22.16 -9.28
N VAL A 166 -16.83 -22.56 -8.25
CA VAL A 166 -17.64 -23.79 -8.27
C VAL A 166 -19.01 -23.59 -8.93
N VAL A 167 -19.66 -22.43 -8.72
CA VAL A 167 -21.00 -22.11 -9.23
C VAL A 167 -21.13 -22.13 -10.77
N PRO A 168 -20.16 -21.65 -11.57
CA PRO A 168 -20.23 -21.75 -13.03
C PRO A 168 -19.98 -23.17 -13.57
N ALA A 169 -19.41 -24.08 -12.79
CA ALA A 169 -19.18 -25.49 -13.17
C ALA A 169 -20.41 -26.40 -12.91
N LEU A 170 -21.46 -25.88 -12.27
CA LEU A 170 -22.67 -26.64 -11.91
C LEU A 170 -23.83 -26.37 -12.89
N SER A 171 -24.57 -27.43 -13.23
CA SER A 171 -25.76 -27.34 -14.11
C SER A 171 -26.88 -26.49 -13.48
N GLY A 172 -27.69 -25.84 -14.33
CA GLY A 172 -28.60 -24.75 -13.92
C GLY A 172 -29.67 -25.11 -12.89
N SER A 173 -30.05 -26.40 -12.78
CA SER A 173 -30.99 -26.92 -11.78
C SER A 173 -30.32 -27.18 -10.42
N VAL A 174 -29.08 -27.70 -10.43
CA VAL A 174 -28.29 -28.00 -9.22
C VAL A 174 -27.82 -26.70 -8.53
N ARG A 175 -27.53 -25.66 -9.32
CA ARG A 175 -27.11 -24.33 -8.85
C ARG A 175 -28.09 -23.68 -7.86
N ARG A 176 -29.41 -23.89 -8.02
CA ARG A 176 -30.43 -23.26 -7.16
C ARG A 176 -30.55 -23.89 -5.77
N ALA A 177 -30.17 -25.16 -5.63
CA ALA A 177 -30.22 -25.89 -4.36
C ALA A 177 -28.89 -25.89 -3.61
N VAL A 178 -27.76 -25.91 -4.33
CA VAL A 178 -26.43 -26.02 -3.75
C VAL A 178 -25.88 -24.69 -3.25
N LEU A 179 -26.26 -23.57 -3.87
CA LEU A 179 -25.81 -22.22 -3.46
C LEU A 179 -26.21 -21.84 -2.02
N PRO A 180 -27.48 -21.98 -1.57
CA PRO A 180 -27.83 -21.66 -0.19
C PRO A 180 -27.21 -22.62 0.82
N ALA A 181 -27.02 -23.89 0.45
CA ALA A 181 -26.39 -24.89 1.32
C ALA A 181 -24.88 -24.63 1.52
N LEU A 182 -24.15 -24.30 0.45
CA LEU A 182 -22.74 -23.89 0.54
C LEU A 182 -22.58 -22.58 1.32
N LEU A 183 -23.47 -21.59 1.10
CA LEU A 183 -23.45 -20.34 1.85
C LEU A 183 -23.71 -20.56 3.34
N ALA A 184 -24.64 -21.45 3.69
CA ALA A 184 -24.93 -21.82 5.07
C ALA A 184 -23.76 -22.57 5.74
N ILE A 185 -23.08 -23.48 5.01
CA ILE A 185 -21.89 -24.18 5.51
C ILE A 185 -20.71 -23.21 5.70
N VAL A 186 -20.52 -22.26 4.78
CA VAL A 186 -19.52 -21.19 4.91
C VAL A 186 -19.81 -20.31 6.12
N LEU A 187 -21.07 -19.95 6.37
CA LEU A 187 -21.45 -19.21 7.57
C LEU A 187 -21.27 -20.03 8.86
N ALA A 188 -21.48 -21.34 8.81
CA ALA A 188 -21.36 -22.23 9.97
C ALA A 188 -19.91 -22.59 10.35
N VAL A 189 -18.97 -22.57 9.40
CA VAL A 189 -17.53 -22.83 9.63
C VAL A 189 -16.77 -21.58 10.13
N ALA A 190 -17.42 -20.42 10.17
CA ALA A 190 -16.85 -19.15 10.65
C ALA A 190 -16.82 -19.02 12.19
N VAL A 191 -16.73 -20.12 12.94
CA VAL A 191 -16.44 -20.07 14.38
C VAL A 191 -14.92 -20.09 14.54
N PRO A 192 -14.28 -19.00 14.98
CA PRO A 192 -12.85 -19.03 15.24
C PRO A 192 -12.58 -20.02 16.38
N ALA A 193 -11.79 -21.06 16.10
CA ALA A 193 -11.17 -21.86 17.13
C ALA A 193 -10.02 -21.04 17.71
N GLU A 194 -10.22 -20.40 18.87
CA GLU A 194 -9.15 -19.67 19.54
C GLU A 194 -8.30 -20.65 20.34
N ALA A 195 -7.01 -20.73 20.02
CA ALA A 195 -6.01 -21.57 20.69
C ALA A 195 -5.21 -20.76 21.73
N PHE A 196 -5.90 -19.93 22.51
CA PHE A 196 -5.32 -19.12 23.59
C PHE A 196 -6.38 -18.75 24.63
N VAL A 197 -5.95 -18.44 25.86
CA VAL A 197 -6.84 -18.01 26.94
C VAL A 197 -6.92 -16.48 26.94
N SER A 198 -8.10 -15.94 26.64
CA SER A 198 -8.37 -14.50 26.69
C SER A 198 -9.08 -14.11 27.99
N ARG A 199 -8.54 -13.12 28.71
CA ARG A 199 -9.15 -12.50 29.88
C ARG A 199 -9.25 -11.00 29.65
N SER A 200 -10.48 -10.51 29.59
CA SER A 200 -10.78 -9.09 29.45
C SER A 200 -11.76 -8.67 30.54
N SER A 201 -11.43 -7.59 31.26
CA SER A 201 -12.30 -6.92 32.23
C SER A 201 -12.30 -5.42 31.94
N GLU A 202 -13.38 -4.71 32.29
CA GLU A 202 -13.37 -3.24 32.31
C GLU A 202 -12.50 -2.71 33.46
N ASP A 203 -12.37 -3.48 34.54
CA ASP A 203 -11.57 -3.17 35.73
C ASP A 203 -10.22 -3.94 35.70
N ASP A 204 -9.81 -4.53 36.82
CA ASP A 204 -8.54 -5.25 36.96
C ASP A 204 -8.64 -6.71 36.46
N VAL A 205 -7.57 -7.18 35.81
CA VAL A 205 -7.35 -8.60 35.50
C VAL A 205 -6.24 -9.11 36.40
N VAL A 206 -6.58 -10.09 37.24
CA VAL A 206 -5.64 -10.70 38.19
C VAL A 206 -5.48 -12.19 37.88
N VAL A 207 -4.24 -12.63 37.72
CA VAL A 207 -3.85 -14.04 37.75
C VAL A 207 -3.20 -14.28 39.11
N PRO A 208 -3.92 -14.89 40.07
CA PRO A 208 -3.43 -15.06 41.42
C PRO A 208 -2.28 -16.09 41.47
N ALA A 209 -1.51 -16.05 42.56
CA ALA A 209 -0.28 -16.83 42.70
C ALA A 209 -0.47 -18.36 42.67
N ASP A 210 -1.67 -18.85 43.00
CA ASP A 210 -2.04 -20.27 42.98
C ASP A 210 -2.55 -20.74 41.61
N GLU A 211 -2.70 -19.84 40.65
CA GLU A 211 -3.17 -20.16 39.30
C GLU A 211 -2.01 -20.45 38.35
N MET A 212 -2.14 -21.54 37.59
CA MET A 212 -1.26 -21.86 36.47
C MET A 212 -2.07 -21.83 35.16
N VAL A 213 -1.71 -20.92 34.26
CA VAL A 213 -2.29 -20.83 32.91
C VAL A 213 -1.42 -21.64 31.96
N ASP A 214 -1.90 -22.83 31.59
CA ASP A 214 -1.17 -23.77 30.73
C ASP A 214 -1.33 -23.49 29.23
N ASP A 215 -1.33 -22.20 28.86
CA ASP A 215 -1.41 -21.74 27.48
C ASP A 215 -0.90 -20.29 27.37
N THR A 216 -0.95 -19.71 26.17
CA THR A 216 -0.77 -18.28 25.94
C THR A 216 -1.90 -17.50 26.59
N LEU A 217 -1.53 -16.55 27.46
CA LEU A 217 -2.47 -15.67 28.15
C LEU A 217 -2.53 -14.32 27.45
N VAL A 218 -3.74 -13.93 27.01
CA VAL A 218 -4.04 -12.57 26.56
C VAL A 218 -4.85 -11.88 27.64
N ALA A 219 -4.24 -10.91 28.33
CA ALA A 219 -4.84 -10.21 29.47
C ALA A 219 -5.07 -8.72 29.17
N ARG A 220 -6.27 -8.23 29.46
CA ARG A 220 -6.68 -6.84 29.24
C ARG A 220 -7.51 -6.31 30.40
N GLY A 221 -7.08 -5.19 30.98
CA GLY A 221 -7.84 -4.45 31.99
C GLY A 221 -7.24 -3.08 32.26
N GLU A 222 -7.82 -2.33 33.19
CA GLU A 222 -7.19 -1.10 33.69
C GLU A 222 -5.84 -1.43 34.33
N ARG A 223 -5.81 -2.45 35.20
CA ARG A 223 -4.58 -3.02 35.74
C ARG A 223 -4.53 -4.52 35.46
N VAL A 224 -3.39 -4.99 34.95
CA VAL A 224 -3.12 -6.42 34.76
C VAL A 224 -2.08 -6.83 35.80
N LEU A 225 -2.46 -7.71 36.73
CA LEU A 225 -1.59 -8.26 37.76
C LEU A 225 -1.40 -9.76 37.53
N VAL A 226 -0.16 -10.18 37.23
CA VAL A 226 0.19 -11.59 37.03
C VAL A 226 1.11 -12.03 38.15
N ASP A 227 0.53 -12.64 39.19
CA ASP A 227 1.25 -13.22 40.33
C ASP A 227 1.46 -14.75 40.17
N GLY A 228 0.65 -15.42 39.35
CA GLY A 228 0.71 -16.86 39.06
C GLY A 228 1.73 -17.29 38.01
N VAL A 229 1.58 -18.50 37.48
CA VAL A 229 2.49 -19.07 36.46
C VAL A 229 1.81 -19.12 35.10
N VAL A 230 2.48 -18.65 34.05
CA VAL A 230 2.02 -18.77 32.65
C VAL A 230 3.00 -19.66 31.89
N THR A 231 2.55 -20.82 31.44
CA THR A 231 3.40 -21.77 30.70
C THR A 231 3.69 -21.29 29.27
N GLY A 232 2.74 -20.57 28.66
CA GLY A 232 2.86 -20.00 27.31
C GLY A 232 3.41 -18.58 27.28
N ASP A 233 3.08 -17.86 26.21
CA ASP A 233 3.38 -16.43 26.06
C ASP A 233 2.36 -15.58 26.85
N LEU A 234 2.77 -14.40 27.32
CA LEU A 234 1.90 -13.42 27.97
C LEU A 234 1.77 -12.18 27.10
N ILE A 235 0.54 -11.85 26.72
CA ILE A 235 0.20 -10.63 25.98
C ILE A 235 -0.69 -9.78 26.89
N ALA A 236 -0.17 -8.66 27.41
CA ALA A 236 -0.85 -7.85 28.42
C ALA A 236 -1.02 -6.39 27.97
N GLY A 237 -2.24 -5.84 28.12
CA GLY A 237 -2.54 -4.44 27.81
C GLY A 237 -3.36 -3.76 28.90
N GLY A 238 -3.01 -2.52 29.26
CA GLY A 238 -3.76 -1.75 30.27
C GLY A 238 -3.16 -0.38 30.60
N GLN A 239 -3.59 0.24 31.71
CA GLN A 239 -2.89 1.41 32.26
C GLN A 239 -1.65 0.99 33.05
N SER A 240 -1.73 -0.09 33.80
CA SER A 240 -0.64 -0.67 34.59
C SER A 240 -0.53 -2.17 34.35
N VAL A 241 0.66 -2.67 34.03
CA VAL A 241 0.94 -4.11 33.94
C VAL A 241 2.02 -4.46 34.96
N VAL A 242 1.71 -5.37 35.87
CA VAL A 242 2.62 -5.83 36.92
C VAL A 242 2.76 -7.34 36.81
N ILE A 243 3.97 -7.81 36.58
CA ILE A 243 4.29 -9.23 36.43
C ILE A 243 5.24 -9.60 37.57
N ARG A 244 4.72 -10.31 38.58
CA ARG A 244 5.48 -10.83 39.73
C ARG A 244 5.70 -12.34 39.68
N GLY A 245 4.78 -13.04 39.01
CA GLY A 245 4.85 -14.48 38.79
C GLY A 245 5.84 -14.88 37.70
N THR A 246 5.81 -16.15 37.32
CA THR A 246 6.74 -16.71 36.32
C THR A 246 6.04 -16.82 34.96
N VAL A 247 6.68 -16.32 33.90
CA VAL A 247 6.22 -16.52 32.52
C VAL A 247 7.28 -17.34 31.79
N HIS A 248 6.95 -18.57 31.41
CA HIS A 248 7.89 -19.46 30.71
C HIS A 248 8.15 -19.01 29.27
N GLY A 249 7.14 -18.45 28.60
CA GLY A 249 7.23 -17.91 27.25
C GLY A 249 7.69 -16.45 27.20
N ASN A 250 7.34 -15.79 26.11
CA ASN A 250 7.63 -14.39 25.83
C ASN A 250 6.59 -13.48 26.49
N VAL A 251 7.00 -12.28 26.88
CA VAL A 251 6.09 -11.23 27.38
C VAL A 251 5.98 -10.13 26.35
N ILE A 252 4.77 -9.78 25.98
CA ILE A 252 4.47 -8.65 25.12
C ILE A 252 3.50 -7.73 25.89
N ALA A 253 3.93 -6.53 26.26
CA ALA A 253 3.14 -5.66 27.13
C ALA A 253 3.06 -4.20 26.66
N TRP A 254 1.88 -3.60 26.82
CA TRP A 254 1.63 -2.18 26.56
C TRP A 254 0.85 -1.55 27.70
N ALA A 255 1.46 -0.56 28.33
CA ALA A 255 0.82 0.16 29.42
C ALA A 255 1.43 1.53 29.67
N GLN A 256 0.82 2.36 30.52
CA GLN A 256 1.50 3.58 30.99
C GLN A 256 2.69 3.23 31.88
N SER A 257 2.54 2.19 32.71
CA SER A 257 3.62 1.64 33.53
C SER A 257 3.69 0.11 33.43
N VAL A 258 4.89 -0.41 33.31
CA VAL A 258 5.17 -1.86 33.30
C VAL A 258 6.23 -2.17 34.35
N ASP A 259 5.90 -3.07 35.28
CA ASP A 259 6.81 -3.55 36.33
C ASP A 259 7.02 -5.06 36.17
N LEU A 260 8.28 -5.44 35.94
CA LEU A 260 8.71 -6.82 35.74
C LEU A 260 9.55 -7.24 36.94
N SER A 261 8.90 -7.83 37.93
CA SER A 261 9.55 -8.30 39.17
C SER A 261 9.71 -9.82 39.23
N GLY A 262 8.91 -10.56 38.47
CA GLY A 262 9.02 -12.01 38.33
C GLY A 262 10.03 -12.47 37.28
N ASP A 263 10.12 -13.79 37.11
CA ASP A 263 11.04 -14.43 36.16
C ASP A 263 10.37 -14.72 34.81
N ILE A 264 11.06 -14.36 33.73
CA ILE A 264 10.59 -14.47 32.35
C ILE A 264 11.58 -15.33 31.57
N GLY A 265 11.16 -16.53 31.19
CA GLY A 265 11.98 -17.49 30.45
C GLY A 265 12.22 -17.09 28.98
N GLY A 266 11.28 -16.36 28.38
CA GLY A 266 11.38 -15.88 27.00
C GLY A 266 11.93 -14.46 26.86
N SER A 267 11.67 -13.87 25.70
CA SER A 267 11.99 -12.48 25.40
C SER A 267 10.86 -11.53 25.79
N VAL A 268 11.21 -10.28 26.08
CA VAL A 268 10.27 -9.27 26.54
C VAL A 268 10.18 -8.15 25.51
N PHE A 269 8.98 -7.80 25.09
CA PHE A 269 8.69 -6.74 24.15
C PHE A 269 7.70 -5.76 24.81
N VAL A 270 8.21 -4.61 25.26
CA VAL A 270 7.40 -3.66 26.04
C VAL A 270 7.39 -2.29 25.39
N SER A 271 6.20 -1.69 25.29
CA SER A 271 6.05 -0.29 24.94
C SER A 271 5.25 0.44 26.01
N SER A 272 5.87 1.39 26.71
CA SER A 272 5.29 2.02 27.90
C SER A 272 5.87 3.40 28.19
N GLN A 273 5.26 4.23 29.04
CA GLN A 273 5.93 5.44 29.50
C GLN A 273 7.07 5.08 30.46
N PHE A 274 6.80 4.21 31.44
CA PHE A 274 7.76 3.80 32.46
C PHE A 274 7.89 2.28 32.51
N VAL A 275 9.11 1.78 32.32
CA VAL A 275 9.41 0.36 32.45
C VAL A 275 10.43 0.15 33.55
N THR A 276 10.08 -0.68 34.54
CA THR A 276 10.99 -1.10 35.61
C THR A 276 11.20 -2.60 35.53
N VAL A 277 12.45 -3.04 35.55
CA VAL A 277 12.82 -4.46 35.51
C VAL A 277 13.65 -4.77 36.75
N GLN A 278 13.12 -5.62 37.61
CA GLN A 278 13.73 -6.09 38.86
C GLN A 278 14.01 -7.60 38.83
N GLY A 279 13.21 -8.37 38.09
CA GLY A 279 13.34 -9.83 37.97
C GLY A 279 14.34 -10.28 36.89
N GLY A 280 14.36 -11.59 36.63
CA GLY A 280 15.17 -12.21 35.59
C GLY A 280 14.45 -12.31 34.25
N VAL A 281 15.11 -11.89 33.17
CA VAL A 281 14.68 -12.13 31.78
C VAL A 281 15.73 -12.99 31.11
N ASP A 282 15.48 -14.26 30.89
CA ASP A 282 16.46 -15.17 30.29
C ASP A 282 16.66 -14.86 28.79
N GLY A 283 15.61 -14.40 28.11
CA GLY A 283 15.66 -13.95 26.72
C GLY A 283 16.18 -12.52 26.53
N SER A 284 15.85 -11.92 25.38
CA SER A 284 16.25 -10.54 25.07
C SER A 284 15.15 -9.55 25.45
N PHE A 285 15.54 -8.35 25.87
CA PHE A 285 14.63 -7.31 26.33
C PHE A 285 14.58 -6.17 25.32
N TYR A 286 13.41 -5.96 24.72
CA TYR A 286 13.12 -4.93 23.74
C TYR A 286 12.16 -3.92 24.35
N THR A 287 12.52 -2.65 24.33
CA THR A 287 11.69 -1.61 24.94
C THR A 287 11.60 -0.36 24.07
N PHE A 288 10.39 0.19 24.01
CA PHE A 288 10.11 1.53 23.49
C PHE A 288 9.44 2.35 24.59
N SER A 289 10.14 3.31 25.17
CA SER A 289 9.62 3.98 26.37
C SER A 289 10.03 5.44 26.56
N GLN A 290 9.40 6.13 27.50
CA GLN A 290 9.95 7.41 27.96
C GLN A 290 11.12 7.17 28.91
N ALA A 291 10.96 6.27 29.87
CA ALA A 291 12.04 5.87 30.77
C ALA A 291 12.04 4.35 31.00
N THR A 292 13.21 3.75 30.87
CA THR A 292 13.46 2.35 31.22
C THR A 292 14.53 2.27 32.28
N ARG A 293 14.25 1.52 33.36
CA ARG A 293 15.19 1.24 34.43
C ARG A 293 15.34 -0.27 34.64
N LEU A 294 16.53 -0.80 34.39
CA LEU A 294 16.94 -2.13 34.86
C LEU A 294 17.61 -1.95 36.23
N VAL A 295 16.89 -2.28 37.29
CA VAL A 295 17.28 -2.01 38.69
C VAL A 295 18.41 -2.96 39.12
N GLU A 296 19.15 -2.57 40.16
CA GLU A 296 20.10 -3.45 40.85
C GLU A 296 19.39 -4.72 41.35
N GLY A 297 19.79 -5.89 40.81
CA GLY A 297 19.12 -7.18 41.03
C GLY A 297 18.48 -7.77 39.77
N GLY A 298 18.07 -6.92 38.82
CA GLY A 298 17.52 -7.36 37.54
C GLY A 298 18.60 -7.93 36.62
N ARG A 299 18.28 -9.05 35.95
CA ARG A 299 19.18 -9.74 35.01
C ARG A 299 18.51 -9.89 33.66
N VAL A 300 19.24 -9.59 32.58
CA VAL A 300 18.85 -9.93 31.20
C VAL A 300 19.88 -10.89 30.61
N GLY A 301 19.52 -12.16 30.43
CA GLY A 301 20.37 -13.20 29.84
C GLY A 301 20.64 -12.99 28.34
N GLY A 302 19.71 -12.35 27.64
CA GLY A 302 19.87 -11.95 26.25
C GLY A 302 20.53 -10.59 26.07
N GLY A 303 20.18 -9.93 24.96
CA GLY A 303 20.58 -8.54 24.70
C GLY A 303 19.47 -7.56 25.05
N VAL A 304 19.85 -6.33 25.36
CA VAL A 304 18.90 -5.22 25.58
C VAL A 304 18.89 -4.33 24.34
N ALA A 305 17.71 -4.14 23.74
CA ALA A 305 17.49 -3.16 22.69
C ALA A 305 16.48 -2.12 23.18
N SER A 306 16.93 -0.89 23.41
CA SER A 306 16.12 0.17 24.02
C SER A 306 16.04 1.40 23.13
N PHE A 307 14.80 1.84 22.89
CA PHE A 307 14.46 3.12 22.29
C PHE A 307 13.73 3.93 23.34
N SER A 308 14.49 4.69 24.14
CA SER A 308 13.91 5.42 25.25
C SER A 308 14.48 6.82 25.39
N ASN A 309 13.69 7.73 25.96
CA ASN A 309 14.23 9.06 26.26
C ASN A 309 15.33 8.96 27.34
N THR A 310 15.11 8.17 28.39
CA THR A 310 16.13 7.85 29.40
C THR A 310 16.23 6.34 29.63
N LEU A 311 17.43 5.78 29.45
CA LEU A 311 17.75 4.40 29.81
C LEU A 311 18.72 4.39 30.98
N THR A 312 18.38 3.68 32.06
CA THR A 312 19.27 3.46 33.20
C THR A 312 19.45 1.97 33.41
N ILE A 313 20.71 1.50 33.35
CA ILE A 313 21.10 0.11 33.57
C ILE A 313 21.91 0.03 34.86
N GLU A 314 21.31 -0.47 35.93
CA GLU A 314 21.94 -0.75 37.24
C GLU A 314 22.18 -2.25 37.44
N GLY A 315 21.37 -3.11 36.82
CA GLY A 315 21.49 -4.57 36.85
C GLY A 315 22.54 -5.17 35.91
N SER A 316 22.39 -6.45 35.56
CA SER A 316 23.32 -7.18 34.69
C SER A 316 22.73 -7.59 33.35
N VAL A 317 23.51 -7.47 32.28
CA VAL A 317 23.17 -7.91 30.92
C VAL A 317 24.26 -8.86 30.42
N ASP A 318 23.88 -10.09 30.10
CA ASP A 318 24.83 -11.15 29.76
C ASP A 318 25.32 -11.08 28.30
N ARG A 319 24.61 -10.37 27.43
CA ARG A 319 25.10 -10.05 26.08
C ARG A 319 25.32 -8.55 25.91
N GLY A 320 24.85 -7.97 24.82
CA GLY A 320 25.08 -6.57 24.48
C GLY A 320 23.88 -5.67 24.75
N VAL A 321 24.16 -4.37 24.80
CA VAL A 321 23.16 -3.31 24.90
C VAL A 321 23.19 -2.49 23.62
N GLN A 322 22.04 -2.33 22.98
CA GLN A 322 21.84 -1.39 21.88
C GLN A 322 20.80 -0.36 22.34
N ALA A 323 21.23 0.88 22.55
CA ALA A 323 20.38 1.94 23.08
C ALA A 323 20.36 3.14 22.12
N ALA A 324 19.18 3.70 21.91
CA ALA A 324 19.01 4.99 21.25
C ALA A 324 18.08 5.89 22.07
N GLY A 325 18.48 7.14 22.31
CA GLY A 325 17.76 8.00 23.25
C GLY A 325 18.30 9.40 23.47
N TYR A 326 17.79 10.08 24.51
CA TYR A 326 18.36 11.35 24.95
C TYR A 326 19.48 11.12 25.96
N ARG A 327 19.23 10.30 26.99
CA ARG A 327 20.21 9.95 28.03
C ARG A 327 20.32 8.44 28.18
N VAL A 328 21.54 7.92 28.18
CA VAL A 328 21.85 6.51 28.44
C VAL A 328 22.86 6.44 29.57
N ASP A 329 22.44 5.90 30.70
CA ASP A 329 23.25 5.74 31.91
C ASP A 329 23.50 4.26 32.18
N VAL A 330 24.76 3.83 32.11
CA VAL A 330 25.15 2.43 32.37
C VAL A 330 26.02 2.40 33.63
N THR A 331 25.48 1.84 34.70
CA THR A 331 26.16 1.71 36.01
C THR A 331 26.37 0.24 36.41
N GLY A 332 25.60 -0.67 35.83
CA GLY A 332 25.69 -2.11 36.05
C GLY A 332 26.68 -2.85 35.14
N ALA A 333 26.59 -4.17 35.10
CA ALA A 333 27.50 -5.02 34.34
C ALA A 333 26.91 -5.43 32.99
N VAL A 334 27.67 -5.26 31.91
CA VAL A 334 27.34 -5.71 30.55
C VAL A 334 28.48 -6.57 30.03
N GLN A 335 28.25 -7.86 29.79
CA GLN A 335 29.32 -8.77 29.37
C GLN A 335 29.71 -8.58 27.90
N GLY A 336 28.79 -8.13 27.05
CA GLY A 336 29.01 -7.91 25.62
C GLY A 336 29.30 -6.46 25.24
N ASN A 337 29.02 -6.13 23.97
CA ASN A 337 29.23 -4.80 23.41
C ASN A 337 28.10 -3.84 23.81
N VAL A 338 28.44 -2.57 24.03
CA VAL A 338 27.47 -1.51 24.29
C VAL A 338 27.49 -0.53 23.11
N TYR A 339 26.39 -0.45 22.37
CA TYR A 339 26.17 0.55 21.34
C TYR A 339 25.15 1.57 21.84
N ALA A 340 25.59 2.80 22.10
CA ALA A 340 24.73 3.87 22.60
C ALA A 340 24.70 5.03 21.60
N ASN A 341 23.54 5.32 21.01
CA ASN A 341 23.31 6.50 20.18
C ASN A 341 22.44 7.49 20.94
N ALA A 342 23.04 8.44 21.64
CA ALA A 342 22.31 9.35 22.50
C ALA A 342 22.91 10.74 22.58
N ARG A 343 22.12 11.71 23.06
CA ARG A 343 22.61 13.08 23.29
C ARG A 343 23.52 13.20 24.52
N ARG A 344 23.36 12.31 25.50
CA ARG A 344 24.22 12.17 26.68
C ARG A 344 24.39 10.70 26.99
N VAL A 345 25.63 10.29 27.25
CA VAL A 345 25.95 8.93 27.67
C VAL A 345 26.79 9.04 28.94
N ALA A 346 26.34 8.43 30.03
CA ALA A 346 27.10 8.36 31.27
C ALA A 346 27.41 6.90 31.61
N ILE A 347 28.68 6.63 31.88
CA ILE A 347 29.17 5.33 32.32
C ILE A 347 29.61 5.49 33.76
N GLY A 348 28.88 4.87 34.69
CA GLY A 348 29.08 5.06 36.12
C GLY A 348 30.24 4.23 36.70
N PRO A 349 30.61 4.49 37.97
CA PRO A 349 31.80 3.94 38.59
C PRO A 349 31.76 2.41 38.81
N ARG A 350 30.57 1.82 38.94
CA ARG A 350 30.38 0.37 39.14
C ARG A 350 30.25 -0.40 37.82
N SER A 351 30.31 0.30 36.68
CA SER A 351 30.06 -0.31 35.39
C SER A 351 31.19 -1.24 34.98
N ARG A 352 30.82 -2.39 34.41
CA ARG A 352 31.75 -3.37 33.84
C ARG A 352 31.29 -3.71 32.44
N ILE A 353 32.06 -3.31 31.43
CA ILE A 353 31.75 -3.60 30.03
C ILE A 353 32.78 -4.60 29.50
N GLY A 354 32.32 -5.85 29.28
CA GLY A 354 33.16 -6.95 28.83
C GLY A 354 33.58 -6.84 27.36
N GLY A 355 32.80 -6.16 26.53
CA GLY A 355 33.08 -5.91 25.11
C GLY A 355 33.52 -4.48 24.80
N THR A 356 33.23 -4.05 23.57
CA THR A 356 33.52 -2.69 23.09
C THR A 356 32.37 -1.73 23.37
N LEU A 357 32.69 -0.55 23.93
CA LEU A 357 31.76 0.57 24.04
C LEU A 357 31.83 1.41 22.75
N THR A 358 30.76 1.44 21.98
CA THR A 358 30.59 2.34 20.83
C THR A 358 29.55 3.40 21.16
N ALA A 359 29.99 4.63 21.38
CA ALA A 359 29.11 5.76 21.68
C ALA A 359 29.02 6.69 20.47
N ARG A 360 27.80 6.92 20.00
CA ARG A 360 27.49 7.93 18.98
C ARG A 360 26.80 9.11 19.65
N VAL A 361 27.47 10.24 19.70
CA VAL A 361 27.07 11.43 20.46
C VAL A 361 27.20 12.69 19.60
N PRO A 362 26.43 13.76 19.85
CA PRO A 362 26.59 15.01 19.11
C PRO A 362 27.97 15.66 19.31
N ASP A 363 28.49 15.63 20.54
CA ASP A 363 29.79 16.18 20.93
C ASP A 363 30.46 15.20 21.89
N THR A 364 31.78 15.05 21.83
CA THR A 364 32.52 14.13 22.71
C THR A 364 32.43 14.53 24.19
N ASN A 365 32.23 15.81 24.51
CA ASN A 365 32.09 16.30 25.89
C ASN A 365 30.83 15.83 26.62
N VAL A 366 29.82 15.32 25.90
CA VAL A 366 28.59 14.79 26.51
C VAL A 366 28.70 13.33 26.94
N LEU A 367 29.82 12.68 26.61
CA LEU A 367 30.17 11.35 27.07
C LEU A 367 30.94 11.48 28.39
N GLN A 368 30.33 11.03 29.48
CA GLN A 368 30.95 11.02 30.80
C GLN A 368 31.30 9.58 31.15
N ILE A 369 32.60 9.27 31.26
CA ILE A 369 33.08 7.96 31.72
C ILE A 369 33.75 8.18 33.06
N ASP A 370 33.20 7.54 34.10
CA ASP A 370 33.82 7.56 35.42
C ASP A 370 35.14 6.76 35.41
N PRO A 371 36.24 7.26 35.98
CA PRO A 371 37.53 6.57 36.00
C PRO A 371 37.50 5.21 36.72
N ALA A 372 36.51 4.95 37.57
CA ALA A 372 36.36 3.65 38.22
C ALA A 372 35.70 2.57 37.33
N ALA A 373 35.15 2.96 36.16
CA ALA A 373 34.53 2.03 35.22
C ALA A 373 35.55 1.05 34.63
N THR A 374 35.21 -0.25 34.59
CA THR A 374 36.08 -1.27 34.00
C THR A 374 35.66 -1.56 32.56
N LEU A 375 36.46 -1.14 31.59
CA LEU A 375 36.24 -1.37 30.17
C LEU A 375 37.31 -2.34 29.64
N THR A 376 36.91 -3.44 29.00
CA THR A 376 37.86 -4.41 28.43
C THR A 376 38.54 -3.89 27.16
N ALA A 377 37.85 -3.07 26.37
CA ALA A 377 38.35 -2.50 25.12
C ALA A 377 38.26 -0.97 25.14
N GLU A 378 39.11 -0.31 24.34
CA GLU A 378 39.04 1.14 24.17
C GLU A 378 37.69 1.58 23.58
N PRO A 379 37.09 2.66 24.10
CA PRO A 379 35.80 3.14 23.63
C PRO A 379 35.92 3.78 22.24
N VAL A 380 35.04 3.37 21.32
CA VAL A 380 34.91 3.96 19.98
C VAL A 380 33.85 5.05 20.04
N VAL A 381 34.27 6.31 19.98
CA VAL A 381 33.36 7.46 20.00
C VAL A 381 33.25 8.03 18.59
N ARG A 382 32.02 8.20 18.11
CA ARG A 382 31.74 8.85 16.81
C ARG A 382 30.86 10.07 17.03
N SER A 383 31.27 11.22 16.50
CA SER A 383 30.42 12.40 16.54
C SER A 383 29.36 12.34 15.43
N TRP A 384 28.23 13.03 15.60
CA TRP A 384 27.25 13.16 14.52
C TRP A 384 27.79 13.98 13.34
N ASP A 385 28.74 14.90 13.61
CA ASP A 385 29.27 15.83 12.61
C ASP A 385 30.35 15.19 11.70
N GLU A 386 30.98 14.10 12.13
CA GLU A 386 31.98 13.36 11.32
C GLU A 386 31.38 12.69 10.07
N GLU A 387 30.08 12.40 10.07
CA GLU A 387 29.37 11.84 8.91
C GLU A 387 28.59 12.95 8.19
N GLY A 388 29.35 13.88 7.60
CA GLY A 388 28.86 14.73 6.53
C GLY A 388 28.35 13.85 5.39
N SER A 389 27.06 13.50 5.42
CA SER A 389 26.42 12.71 4.38
C SER A 389 26.75 13.33 3.03
N PRO A 390 27.48 12.62 2.13
CA PRO A 390 27.76 13.16 0.82
C PRO A 390 26.43 13.56 0.20
N SER A 391 26.33 14.80 -0.27
CA SER A 391 25.05 15.35 -0.71
C SER A 391 24.34 14.34 -1.61
N ARG A 392 23.05 14.08 -1.38
CA ARG A 392 22.28 13.05 -2.11
C ARG A 392 22.44 13.11 -3.64
N TYR A 393 22.79 14.28 -4.17
CA TYR A 393 22.98 14.59 -5.58
C TYR A 393 24.36 14.17 -6.13
N LEU A 394 25.33 13.83 -5.27
CA LEU A 394 26.68 13.37 -5.63
C LEU A 394 26.82 11.84 -5.58
N THR A 395 25.83 11.12 -5.03
CA THR A 395 25.87 9.66 -4.88
C THR A 395 25.27 8.97 -6.11
N GLY A 396 26.04 8.12 -6.80
CA GLY A 396 25.56 7.39 -7.99
C GLY A 396 24.33 6.50 -7.77
N SER A 397 24.07 6.07 -6.53
CA SER A 397 22.85 5.34 -6.16
C SER A 397 21.57 6.18 -6.33
N PHE A 398 21.65 7.50 -6.16
CA PHE A 398 20.53 8.42 -6.34
C PHE A 398 20.01 8.40 -7.78
N TYR A 399 20.92 8.52 -8.75
CA TYR A 399 20.56 8.51 -10.17
C TYR A 399 20.06 7.14 -10.66
N ARG A 400 20.57 6.03 -10.10
CA ARG A 400 20.07 4.68 -10.38
C ARG A 400 18.62 4.47 -9.90
N GLY A 401 18.29 4.93 -8.70
CA GLY A 401 16.90 4.90 -8.21
C GLY A 401 15.97 5.76 -9.07
N GLN A 402 16.46 6.93 -9.47
CA GLN A 402 15.69 7.86 -10.29
C GLN A 402 15.42 7.32 -11.71
N SER A 403 16.34 6.55 -12.31
CA SER A 403 16.12 5.93 -13.62
C SER A 403 15.07 4.81 -13.58
N VAL A 404 15.03 4.01 -12.52
CA VAL A 404 14.00 2.96 -12.33
C VAL A 404 12.62 3.59 -12.22
N TRP A 405 12.50 4.67 -11.43
CA TRP A 405 11.24 5.41 -11.31
C TRP A 405 10.78 6.00 -12.64
N LEU A 406 11.69 6.56 -13.44
CA LEU A 406 11.39 7.11 -14.76
C LEU A 406 10.88 6.03 -15.74
N VAL A 407 11.49 4.85 -15.74
CA VAL A 407 11.03 3.70 -16.55
C VAL A 407 9.64 3.25 -16.10
N ALA A 408 9.37 3.15 -14.80
CA ALA A 408 8.06 2.77 -14.27
C ALA A 408 6.94 3.76 -14.68
N VAL A 409 7.20 5.07 -14.58
CA VAL A 409 6.25 6.11 -15.00
C VAL A 409 6.03 6.09 -16.51
N PHE A 410 7.09 5.86 -17.31
CA PHE A 410 6.97 5.71 -18.76
C PHE A 410 6.08 4.53 -19.14
N LEU A 411 6.32 3.35 -18.56
CA LEU A 411 5.51 2.15 -18.83
C LEU A 411 4.05 2.33 -18.38
N THR A 412 3.83 2.97 -17.24
CA THR A 412 2.48 3.26 -16.74
C THR A 412 1.74 4.23 -17.65
N GLY A 413 2.40 5.33 -18.07
CA GLY A 413 1.84 6.30 -18.99
C GLY A 413 1.57 5.72 -20.38
N TRP A 414 2.42 4.82 -20.86
CA TRP A 414 2.23 4.08 -22.09
C TRP A 414 0.98 3.19 -22.03
N LEU A 415 0.77 2.47 -20.93
CA LEU A 415 -0.42 1.65 -20.70
C LEU A 415 -1.70 2.49 -20.63
N LEU A 416 -1.65 3.66 -19.98
CA LEU A 416 -2.78 4.60 -19.89
C LEU A 416 -3.20 5.17 -21.24
N LEU A 417 -2.24 5.44 -22.14
CA LEU A 417 -2.53 5.88 -23.51
C LEU A 417 -3.28 4.81 -24.30
N TRP A 418 -3.10 3.53 -23.96
CA TRP A 418 -3.82 2.42 -24.55
C TRP A 418 -5.23 2.25 -23.94
N ALA A 419 -5.36 2.47 -22.63
CA ALA A 419 -6.62 2.31 -21.91
C ALA A 419 -7.61 3.48 -22.07
N ALA A 420 -7.13 4.71 -22.32
CA ALA A 420 -7.97 5.91 -22.44
C ALA A 420 -7.41 6.92 -23.46
N PRO A 421 -7.71 6.77 -24.77
CA PRO A 421 -7.28 7.71 -25.80
C PRO A 421 -8.11 9.00 -25.75
N GLY A 422 -7.63 10.06 -25.09
CA GLY A 422 -8.32 11.36 -25.10
C GLY A 422 -8.00 12.37 -24.00
N ALA A 423 -6.83 12.31 -23.36
CA ALA A 423 -6.46 13.29 -22.34
C ALA A 423 -6.32 14.70 -22.96
N ALA A 424 -7.26 15.59 -22.66
CA ALA A 424 -7.26 16.97 -23.13
C ALA A 424 -6.19 17.82 -22.41
N PRO A 425 -5.62 18.85 -23.06
CA PRO A 425 -4.67 19.75 -22.42
C PRO A 425 -5.36 20.59 -21.32
N PRO A 426 -4.76 20.70 -20.11
CA PRO A 426 -5.34 21.49 -19.03
C PRO A 426 -5.23 22.99 -19.32
N ALA A 427 -6.33 23.74 -19.11
CA ALA A 427 -6.28 25.20 -19.06
C ALA A 427 -5.52 25.65 -17.80
N VAL A 428 -4.32 26.21 -17.99
CA VAL A 428 -3.26 26.31 -16.96
C VAL A 428 -3.69 27.06 -15.69
N LEU A 429 -4.46 28.15 -15.81
CA LEU A 429 -4.74 29.03 -14.65
C LEU A 429 -5.90 28.53 -13.76
N ARG A 430 -6.91 27.89 -14.35
CA ARG A 430 -8.06 27.36 -13.61
C ARG A 430 -7.77 25.99 -12.97
N THR A 431 -6.83 25.24 -13.53
CA THR A 431 -6.42 23.92 -13.05
C THR A 431 -5.46 23.99 -11.86
N LEU A 432 -4.66 25.06 -11.74
CA LEU A 432 -3.73 25.24 -10.62
C LEU A 432 -4.46 25.42 -9.28
N GLY A 433 -5.52 26.23 -9.24
CA GLY A 433 -6.33 26.44 -8.02
C GLY A 433 -7.11 25.20 -7.59
N VAL A 434 -7.70 24.47 -8.55
CA VAL A 434 -8.43 23.22 -8.28
C VAL A 434 -7.47 22.11 -7.84
N GLY A 435 -6.30 22.01 -8.47
CA GLY A 435 -5.25 21.07 -8.07
C GLY A 435 -4.75 21.33 -6.65
N PHE A 436 -4.57 22.60 -6.27
CA PHE A 436 -4.19 22.96 -4.90
C PHE A 436 -5.25 22.54 -3.88
N LEU A 437 -6.53 22.80 -4.19
CA LEU A 437 -7.64 22.35 -3.36
C LEU A 437 -7.65 20.83 -3.21
N CYS A 438 -7.47 20.05 -4.29
CA CYS A 438 -7.43 18.58 -4.19
C CYS A 438 -6.21 18.06 -3.43
N VAL A 439 -5.03 18.66 -3.60
CA VAL A 439 -3.81 18.21 -2.91
C VAL A 439 -3.90 18.48 -1.41
N VAL A 440 -4.49 19.60 -0.98
CA VAL A 440 -4.58 19.94 0.45
C VAL A 440 -5.87 19.45 1.10
N ALA A 441 -7.02 19.60 0.45
CA ALA A 441 -8.31 19.28 1.06
C ALA A 441 -8.56 17.77 1.16
N THR A 442 -8.07 16.95 0.22
CA THR A 442 -8.28 15.50 0.27
C THR A 442 -7.64 14.82 1.48
N PRO A 443 -6.37 15.05 1.85
CA PRO A 443 -5.81 14.46 3.06
C PRO A 443 -6.46 14.98 4.34
N VAL A 444 -6.86 16.26 4.37
CA VAL A 444 -7.59 16.83 5.52
C VAL A 444 -8.98 16.20 5.66
N ALA A 445 -9.73 16.06 4.56
CA ALA A 445 -11.04 15.42 4.55
C ALA A 445 -10.93 13.92 4.89
N ALA A 446 -9.88 13.24 4.42
CA ALA A 446 -9.62 11.85 4.79
C ALA A 446 -9.26 11.71 6.28
N LEU A 447 -8.49 12.65 6.84
CA LEU A 447 -8.19 12.67 8.28
C LEU A 447 -9.48 12.85 9.11
N ILE A 448 -10.34 13.80 8.71
CA ILE A 448 -11.63 14.05 9.36
C ILE A 448 -12.55 12.82 9.22
N ALA A 449 -12.61 12.19 8.06
CA ALA A 449 -13.38 10.97 7.85
C ALA A 449 -12.83 9.79 8.68
N GLY A 450 -11.49 9.70 8.79
CA GLY A 450 -10.79 8.68 9.57
C GLY A 450 -10.96 8.80 11.08
N LEU A 451 -11.45 9.93 11.60
CA LEU A 451 -11.87 10.06 13.00
C LEU A 451 -13.11 9.21 13.32
N THR A 452 -13.85 8.76 12.30
CA THR A 452 -14.99 7.87 12.47
C THR A 452 -14.58 6.43 12.14
N LEU A 453 -15.03 5.46 12.95
CA LEU A 453 -14.76 4.03 12.75
C LEU A 453 -15.18 3.56 11.34
N VAL A 454 -16.31 4.08 10.84
CA VAL A 454 -16.86 3.76 9.50
C VAL A 454 -16.13 4.52 8.38
N GLY A 455 -15.62 5.72 8.66
CA GLY A 455 -14.92 6.54 7.68
C GLY A 455 -13.45 6.20 7.50
N LEU A 456 -12.82 5.47 8.43
CA LEU A 456 -11.44 4.98 8.31
C LEU A 456 -11.18 4.16 7.03
N PRO A 457 -11.97 3.12 6.68
CA PRO A 457 -11.76 2.38 5.43
C PRO A 457 -11.94 3.27 4.19
N LEU A 458 -12.92 4.19 4.22
CA LEU A 458 -13.16 5.14 3.13
C LEU A 458 -12.01 6.15 2.99
N ALA A 459 -11.45 6.61 4.11
CA ALA A 459 -10.30 7.51 4.17
C ALA A 459 -9.05 6.85 3.58
N LEU A 460 -8.81 5.56 3.89
CA LEU A 460 -7.69 4.81 3.32
C LEU A 460 -7.83 4.65 1.80
N VAL A 461 -9.01 4.31 1.30
CA VAL A 461 -9.28 4.24 -0.14
C VAL A 461 -9.12 5.61 -0.80
N ALA A 462 -9.64 6.67 -0.19
CA ALA A 462 -9.52 8.03 -0.69
C ALA A 462 -8.05 8.50 -0.75
N LEU A 463 -7.25 8.21 0.29
CA LEU A 463 -5.81 8.50 0.33
C LEU A 463 -5.03 7.69 -0.71
N ALA A 464 -5.40 6.42 -0.93
CA ALA A 464 -4.79 5.59 -1.95
C ALA A 464 -5.07 6.14 -3.36
N LEU A 465 -6.33 6.50 -3.66
CA LEU A 465 -6.71 7.13 -4.93
C LEU A 465 -6.08 8.51 -5.10
N TRP A 466 -5.93 9.27 -4.02
CA TRP A 466 -5.25 10.57 -4.02
C TRP A 466 -3.76 10.44 -4.31
N ALA A 467 -3.07 9.51 -3.66
CA ALA A 467 -1.67 9.22 -3.92
C ALA A 467 -1.45 8.71 -5.36
N LEU A 468 -2.35 7.85 -5.83
CA LEU A 468 -2.38 7.40 -7.22
C LEU A 468 -2.60 8.59 -8.18
N GLY A 469 -3.53 9.48 -7.88
CA GLY A 469 -3.78 10.70 -8.67
C GLY A 469 -2.56 11.61 -8.76
N ILE A 470 -1.84 11.82 -7.64
CA ILE A 470 -0.58 12.58 -7.62
C ILE A 470 0.50 11.91 -8.48
N TYR A 471 0.59 10.59 -8.44
CA TYR A 471 1.51 9.83 -9.29
C TYR A 471 1.16 9.97 -10.78
N LEU A 472 -0.12 9.83 -11.14
CA LEU A 472 -0.59 9.97 -12.52
C LEU A 472 -0.54 11.42 -13.05
N ALA A 473 -0.60 12.43 -12.18
CA ALA A 473 -0.69 13.84 -12.54
C ALA A 473 0.39 14.30 -13.55
N LYS A 474 1.59 13.71 -13.49
CA LYS A 474 2.71 14.10 -14.34
C LYS A 474 2.63 13.56 -15.76
N ILE A 475 1.86 12.50 -15.99
CA ILE A 475 1.73 11.81 -17.28
C ILE A 475 1.09 12.72 -18.36
N PRO A 476 -0.08 13.35 -18.15
CA PRO A 476 -0.68 14.23 -19.17
C PRO A 476 0.18 15.46 -19.45
N ILE A 477 0.87 16.00 -18.44
CA ILE A 477 1.78 17.14 -18.62
C ILE A 477 3.01 16.73 -19.41
N ALA A 478 3.63 15.60 -19.09
CA ALA A 478 4.75 15.05 -19.85
C ALA A 478 4.34 14.86 -21.32
N LEU A 479 3.18 14.26 -21.59
CA LEU A 479 2.71 14.08 -22.96
C LEU A 479 2.53 15.42 -23.70
N PHE A 480 1.93 16.41 -23.05
CA PHE A 480 1.75 17.74 -23.62
C PHE A 480 3.09 18.43 -23.91
N LEU A 481 4.01 18.40 -22.94
CA LEU A 481 5.33 18.99 -23.05
C LEU A 481 6.13 18.31 -24.16
N GLY A 482 6.08 16.98 -24.25
CA GLY A 482 6.71 16.25 -25.34
C GLY A 482 6.17 16.62 -26.72
N ARG A 483 4.83 16.69 -26.88
CA ARG A 483 4.21 17.10 -28.16
C ARG A 483 4.60 18.52 -28.57
N THR A 484 4.73 19.44 -27.62
CA THR A 484 5.16 20.82 -27.90
C THR A 484 6.64 20.88 -28.28
N LEU A 485 7.52 20.11 -27.64
CA LEU A 485 8.95 20.04 -27.99
C LEU A 485 9.21 19.35 -29.34
N LEU A 486 8.44 18.31 -29.69
CA LEU A 486 8.59 17.55 -30.95
C LEU A 486 7.97 18.26 -32.17
N GLY A 487 7.16 19.29 -31.95
CA GLY A 487 6.52 20.11 -32.98
C GLY A 487 5.50 19.36 -33.85
N PRO A 488 4.86 20.05 -34.82
CA PRO A 488 3.82 19.48 -35.68
C PRO A 488 4.30 18.35 -36.61
N ARG A 489 5.61 18.18 -36.76
CA ARG A 489 6.26 17.19 -37.65
C ARG A 489 6.92 16.02 -36.91
N GLY A 490 6.66 15.86 -35.61
CA GLY A 490 7.23 14.79 -34.78
C GLY A 490 6.70 13.39 -35.14
N ALA A 491 7.37 12.72 -36.07
CA ALA A 491 7.04 11.40 -36.62
C ALA A 491 7.29 10.20 -35.67
N GLY A 492 7.11 10.36 -34.35
CA GLY A 492 7.47 9.33 -33.35
C GLY A 492 6.28 8.67 -32.62
N GLY A 493 5.04 9.03 -32.94
CA GLY A 493 3.86 8.54 -32.22
C GLY A 493 3.74 9.06 -30.78
N PRO A 494 2.66 8.72 -30.06
CA PRO A 494 2.40 9.20 -28.70
C PRO A 494 3.44 8.71 -27.67
N ALA A 495 4.17 7.63 -27.98
CA ALA A 495 5.23 7.05 -27.14
C ALA A 495 6.40 8.00 -26.98
N LEU A 496 6.87 8.49 -28.13
CA LEU A 496 8.07 9.29 -28.20
C LEU A 496 7.81 10.69 -27.63
N ALA A 497 6.58 11.20 -27.79
CA ALA A 497 6.13 12.39 -27.08
C ALA A 497 6.13 12.19 -25.55
N LEU A 498 5.59 11.08 -25.05
CA LEU A 498 5.62 10.79 -23.62
C LEU A 498 7.07 10.69 -23.09
N LEU A 499 7.96 10.00 -23.80
CA LEU A 499 9.36 9.81 -23.42
C LEU A 499 10.10 11.16 -23.32
N VAL A 500 10.02 11.97 -24.39
CA VAL A 500 10.70 13.26 -24.48
C VAL A 500 10.18 14.22 -23.41
N GLY A 501 8.87 14.25 -23.20
CA GLY A 501 8.26 15.08 -22.19
C GLY A 501 8.56 14.63 -20.75
N LEU A 502 8.62 13.33 -20.49
CA LEU A 502 8.99 12.79 -19.18
C LEU A 502 10.47 13.08 -18.86
N LEU A 503 11.35 13.00 -19.87
CA LEU A 503 12.76 13.40 -19.74
C LEU A 503 12.88 14.90 -19.43
N ALA A 504 12.11 15.76 -20.09
CA ALA A 504 12.09 17.19 -19.81
C ALA A 504 11.59 17.50 -18.38
N VAL A 505 10.51 16.85 -17.94
CA VAL A 505 10.00 16.97 -16.56
C VAL A 505 11.04 16.46 -15.55
N PHE A 506 11.71 15.35 -15.84
CA PHE A 506 12.76 14.80 -14.99
C PHE A 506 13.91 15.77 -14.81
N VAL A 507 14.43 16.35 -15.89
CA VAL A 507 15.50 17.35 -15.80
C VAL A 507 15.03 18.56 -15.01
N ALA A 508 13.83 19.07 -15.29
CA ALA A 508 13.25 20.24 -14.63
C ALA A 508 13.06 20.06 -13.10
N VAL A 509 12.62 18.87 -12.67
CA VAL A 509 12.39 18.53 -11.25
C VAL A 509 13.69 18.24 -10.50
N ASN A 510 14.76 17.83 -11.19
CA ASN A 510 16.05 17.55 -10.57
C ASN A 510 16.99 18.76 -10.50
N LEU A 511 16.55 19.96 -10.91
CA LEU A 511 17.35 21.17 -10.72
C LEU A 511 17.54 21.47 -9.21
N PRO A 512 18.78 21.74 -8.77
CA PRO A 512 19.05 22.11 -7.39
C PRO A 512 18.29 23.39 -7.02
N PHE A 513 17.76 23.45 -5.79
CA PHE A 513 16.95 24.54 -5.21
C PHE A 513 15.59 24.83 -5.87
N VAL A 514 15.46 24.71 -7.20
CA VAL A 514 14.24 25.08 -7.95
C VAL A 514 13.34 23.88 -8.23
N GLY A 515 13.91 22.66 -8.25
CA GLY A 515 13.22 21.43 -8.64
C GLY A 515 11.98 21.09 -7.79
N TRP A 516 11.97 21.44 -6.50
CA TRP A 516 10.81 21.19 -5.63
C TRP A 516 9.62 22.11 -5.98
N ILE A 517 9.88 23.37 -6.36
CA ILE A 517 8.86 24.32 -6.80
C ILE A 517 8.26 23.85 -8.12
N VAL A 518 9.11 23.44 -9.05
CA VAL A 518 8.70 22.91 -10.35
C VAL A 518 7.88 21.63 -10.18
N ASN A 519 8.30 20.73 -9.30
CA ASN A 519 7.56 19.50 -8.99
C ASN A 519 6.18 19.80 -8.39
N LEU A 520 6.10 20.74 -7.45
CA LEU A 520 4.83 21.18 -6.87
C LEU A 520 3.92 21.76 -7.94
N ALA A 521 4.40 22.72 -8.74
CA ALA A 521 3.60 23.35 -9.79
C ALA A 521 3.09 22.33 -10.82
N LEU A 522 3.94 21.41 -11.28
CA LEU A 522 3.55 20.34 -12.21
C LEU A 522 2.51 19.40 -11.58
N THR A 523 2.68 19.04 -10.31
CA THR A 523 1.71 18.18 -9.62
C THR A 523 0.35 18.86 -9.48
N LEU A 524 0.32 20.15 -9.12
CA LEU A 524 -0.90 20.94 -9.02
C LEU A 524 -1.64 21.04 -10.36
N ILE A 525 -0.93 21.38 -11.43
CA ILE A 525 -1.52 21.47 -12.77
C ILE A 525 -2.04 20.10 -13.23
N GLY A 526 -1.30 19.03 -12.93
CA GLY A 526 -1.62 17.68 -13.37
C GLY A 526 -2.84 17.10 -12.65
N VAL A 527 -2.91 17.25 -11.33
CA VAL A 527 -4.07 16.84 -10.53
C VAL A 527 -5.31 17.66 -10.93
N GLY A 528 -5.17 18.98 -11.12
CA GLY A 528 -6.25 19.83 -11.59
C GLY A 528 -6.75 19.46 -12.98
N GLY A 529 -5.84 19.06 -13.88
CA GLY A 529 -6.18 18.55 -15.21
C GLY A 529 -6.92 17.21 -15.18
N LEU A 530 -6.46 16.26 -14.37
CA LEU A 530 -7.13 14.97 -14.16
C LEU A 530 -8.54 15.15 -13.59
N PHE A 531 -8.69 16.04 -12.60
CA PHE A 531 -9.98 16.36 -12.02
C PHE A 531 -10.94 16.99 -13.06
N ALA A 532 -10.46 17.95 -13.85
CA ALA A 532 -11.26 18.57 -14.90
C ALA A 532 -11.70 17.55 -15.97
N TRP A 533 -10.82 16.62 -16.35
CA TRP A 533 -11.14 15.52 -17.27
C TRP A 533 -12.22 14.59 -16.70
N ALA A 534 -12.10 14.19 -15.42
CA ALA A 534 -13.09 13.36 -14.76
C ALA A 534 -14.48 14.04 -14.69
N VAL A 535 -14.52 15.34 -14.40
CA VAL A 535 -15.77 16.13 -14.39
C VAL A 535 -16.37 16.26 -15.79
N ALA A 536 -15.55 16.43 -16.83
CA ALA A 536 -16.02 16.49 -18.21
C ALA A 536 -16.61 15.15 -18.68
N ALA A 537 -15.95 14.04 -18.38
CA ALA A 537 -16.45 12.69 -18.67
C ALA A 537 -17.80 12.42 -17.97
N TYR A 538 -17.94 12.84 -16.71
CA TYR A 538 -19.17 12.71 -15.94
C TYR A 538 -20.34 13.57 -16.46
N ARG A 539 -20.04 14.74 -17.02
CA ARG A 539 -21.05 15.62 -17.65
C ARG A 539 -21.46 15.12 -19.03
N GLY A 540 -20.52 14.59 -19.81
CA GLY A 540 -20.78 13.98 -21.12
C GLY A 540 -21.73 12.80 -21.04
N SER A 541 -21.62 11.96 -20.00
CA SER A 541 -22.53 10.82 -19.78
C SER A 541 -23.96 11.19 -19.37
N ARG A 542 -24.21 12.44 -18.96
CA ARG A 542 -25.57 12.94 -18.62
C ARG A 542 -26.20 13.83 -19.69
N GLY A 543 -25.46 14.13 -20.75
CA GLY A 543 -25.86 15.07 -21.81
C GLY A 543 -26.62 14.45 -23.00
N ALA A 544 -27.00 13.17 -22.96
CA ALA A 544 -27.86 12.57 -23.97
C ALA A 544 -29.33 12.60 -23.50
N PRO A 545 -30.13 13.64 -23.82
CA PRO A 545 -31.57 13.51 -23.74
C PRO A 545 -32.02 12.49 -24.79
N ALA A 546 -32.77 11.48 -24.35
CA ALA A 546 -33.55 10.63 -25.22
C ALA A 546 -34.44 11.53 -26.09
N ARG A 547 -34.22 11.52 -27.41
CA ARG A 547 -35.18 12.09 -28.35
C ARG A 547 -36.22 11.01 -28.62
N ALA A 548 -37.46 11.35 -28.28
CA ALA A 548 -38.68 10.62 -28.58
C ALA A 548 -38.94 10.58 -30.09
#